data_AF-A0A2V2VJ24-F1
#
_entry.id   AF-A0A2V2VJ24-F1
#
_cell.length_a   1.000
_cell.length_b   1.000
_cell.length_c   1.000
_cell.angle_alpha   90.00
_cell.angle_beta   90.00
_cell.angle_gamma   90.00
#
_symmetry.space_group_name_H-M   'P 1'
#
loop_
_entity.id
_entity.type
_entity.pdbx_description
1 polymer ?
#
loop_
_entity_poly.entity_id
_entity_poly.type
_entity_poly.pdbx_seq_one_letter_code
_entity_poly.pdbx_strand_id
1 'polypeptide(L)'
;MQWGKIIRGLSQANAWGCFDEFNRIDLPVLSVVAQQVSCVLQALKQHKEKFIFIDGQVTDLMPGVGFFITMNPGYAGRQELPENLKILFRGVTMMIPDRQTIMKVKLASQGYSLDDLLSKKFFTLYKLCEEQLSKQRHYDFGLRNILSVLRTAGAVLRRNPGKDEEDLFMRTLRDMNLSKLVFDDIELFDSLLRDMFPGRQFVKGTHPEIEGELAKVIQEKGLQQWTPWVSKVLQLYETKLVRHGIMVVGPAMCGKTRCYEVMTDTLSRISVPHRQLRMNPKAITAPQMFGRIDVSGDWHDGVFSSLWRTAVRNAKKRNIWIICDGPVDAIWIENLNTVLDDNKLLTLANGDRIQMTDTMKCCFEVENLANASPATVSRAGIIYISDVILGWKPMLESKLHATTSADGVILPSDVVMTCNPLLAEKLLASLCRLRARR
;
A
#
# COMPACT_ATOMS: atom_id res chain seq x y z
N MET A 1 8.41 31.46 2.05
CA MET A 1 7.19 32.27 1.81
C MET A 1 5.89 31.57 2.25
N GLN A 2 5.75 30.24 2.10
CA GLN A 2 4.51 29.52 2.42
C GLN A 2 4.27 29.35 3.94
N TRP A 3 5.29 28.98 4.73
CA TRP A 3 5.16 28.76 6.18
C TRP A 3 4.74 29.99 6.98
N GLY A 4 5.28 31.17 6.67
CA GLY A 4 4.90 32.41 7.35
C GLY A 4 3.41 32.73 7.20
N LYS A 5 2.84 32.50 6.01
CA LYS A 5 1.40 32.65 5.76
C LYS A 5 0.57 31.65 6.58
N ILE A 6 1.02 30.39 6.65
CA ILE A 6 0.33 29.34 7.43
C ILE A 6 0.32 29.67 8.92
N ILE A 7 1.49 30.00 9.49
CA ILE A 7 1.62 30.29 10.93
C ILE A 7 0.80 31.53 11.29
N ARG A 8 0.92 32.60 10.50
CA ARG A 8 0.12 33.81 10.71
C ARG A 8 -1.38 33.55 10.59
N GLY A 9 -1.79 32.76 9.59
CA GLY A 9 -3.18 32.34 9.43
C GLY A 9 -3.70 31.55 10.63
N LEU A 10 -2.92 30.62 11.18
CA LEU A 10 -3.29 29.87 12.39
C LEU A 10 -3.44 30.77 13.62
N SER A 11 -2.54 31.75 13.77
CA SER A 11 -2.59 32.76 14.84
C SER A 11 -3.86 33.59 14.82
N GLN A 12 -4.38 33.92 13.63
CA GLN A 12 -5.61 34.69 13.47
C GLN A 12 -6.88 33.82 13.51
N ALA A 13 -6.78 32.55 13.11
CA ALA A 13 -7.92 31.65 12.99
C ALA A 13 -8.29 30.92 14.29
N ASN A 14 -7.52 31.10 15.38
CA ASN A 14 -7.72 30.38 16.64
C ASN A 14 -7.67 28.85 16.46
N ALA A 15 -6.75 28.36 15.63
CA ALA A 15 -6.71 26.97 15.18
C ALA A 15 -5.42 26.24 15.60
N TRP A 16 -5.49 24.92 15.64
CA TRP A 16 -4.33 24.07 15.90
C TRP A 16 -3.75 23.54 14.59
N GLY A 17 -2.46 23.76 14.39
CA GLY A 17 -1.69 23.16 13.31
C GLY A 17 -1.03 21.88 13.80
N CYS A 18 -1.39 20.73 13.21
CA CYS A 18 -0.66 19.48 13.39
C CYS A 18 0.15 19.19 12.12
N PHE A 19 1.47 19.32 12.20
CA PHE A 19 2.37 19.16 11.08
C PHE A 19 3.03 17.79 11.13
N ASP A 20 2.56 16.89 10.27
CA ASP A 20 3.12 15.54 10.14
C ASP A 20 4.48 15.58 9.42
N GLU A 21 5.37 14.65 9.76
CA GLU A 21 6.67 14.47 9.09
C GLU A 21 7.57 15.72 9.08
N PHE A 22 7.52 16.55 10.13
CA PHE A 22 8.16 17.86 10.19
C PHE A 22 9.68 17.83 9.94
N ASN A 23 10.32 16.71 10.27
CA ASN A 23 11.74 16.46 10.11
C ASN A 23 12.19 16.11 8.67
N ARG A 24 11.32 16.26 7.66
CA ARG A 24 11.68 16.19 6.22
C ARG A 24 11.98 17.54 5.60
N ILE A 25 11.66 18.63 6.30
CA ILE A 25 11.88 19.99 5.82
C ILE A 25 13.37 20.30 5.90
N ASP A 26 13.91 21.00 4.89
CA ASP A 26 15.31 21.41 4.88
C ASP A 26 15.67 22.27 6.10
N LEU A 27 16.83 22.01 6.69
CA LEU A 27 17.36 22.73 7.86
C LEU A 27 17.23 24.27 7.77
N PRO A 28 17.58 24.96 6.65
CA PRO A 28 17.47 26.41 6.59
C PRO A 28 16.02 26.91 6.73
N VAL A 29 15.06 26.16 6.18
CA VAL A 29 13.64 26.48 6.29
C VAL A 29 13.15 26.26 7.71
N LEU A 30 13.57 25.17 8.37
CA LEU A 30 13.25 24.89 9.76
C LEU A 30 13.73 25.99 10.71
N SER A 31 14.92 26.56 10.47
CA SER A 31 15.44 27.67 11.28
C SER A 31 14.56 28.92 11.17
N VAL A 32 14.06 29.24 9.98
CA VAL A 32 13.12 30.36 9.79
C VAL A 32 11.78 30.08 10.46
N VAL A 33 11.27 28.85 10.36
CA VAL A 33 10.03 28.44 11.02
C VAL A 33 10.16 28.52 12.55
N ALA A 34 11.32 28.17 13.11
CA ALA A 34 11.58 28.30 14.55
C ALA A 34 11.40 29.75 15.02
N GLN A 35 11.92 30.72 14.27
CA GLN A 35 11.74 32.14 14.59
C GLN A 35 10.25 32.52 14.50
N GLN A 36 9.54 32.10 13.46
CA GLN A 36 8.13 32.40 13.25
C GLN A 36 7.25 31.87 14.39
N VAL A 37 7.46 30.62 14.79
CA VAL A 37 6.76 30.00 15.93
C VAL A 37 7.13 30.71 17.24
N SER A 38 8.41 31.01 17.46
CA SER A 38 8.87 31.70 18.67
C SER A 38 8.20 33.07 18.84
N CYS A 39 8.08 33.84 17.75
CA CYS A 39 7.40 35.14 17.74
C CYS A 39 5.95 35.04 18.24
N VAL A 40 5.19 34.07 17.75
CA VAL A 40 3.80 33.81 18.19
C VAL A 40 3.76 33.37 19.65
N LEU A 41 4.62 32.42 20.04
CA LEU A 41 4.66 31.91 21.41
C LEU A 41 5.04 32.98 22.44
N GLN A 42 5.92 33.91 22.09
CA GLN A 42 6.26 35.05 22.95
C GLN A 42 5.08 36.00 23.12
N ALA A 43 4.37 36.30 22.03
CA ALA A 43 3.18 37.15 22.10
C ALA A 43 2.07 36.51 22.95
N LEU A 44 1.89 35.19 22.87
CA LEU A 44 0.97 34.43 23.72
C LEU A 44 1.37 34.50 25.20
N LYS A 45 2.65 34.29 25.51
CA LYS A 45 3.17 34.39 26.88
C LYS A 45 3.00 35.79 27.48
N GLN A 46 3.02 36.82 26.64
CA GLN A 46 2.80 38.21 27.04
C GLN A 46 1.31 38.60 27.05
N HIS A 47 0.40 37.67 26.77
CA HIS A 47 -1.05 37.93 26.69
C HIS A 47 -1.42 39.11 25.76
N LYS A 48 -0.70 39.25 24.64
CA LYS A 48 -0.97 40.32 23.67
C LYS A 48 -2.16 39.97 22.79
N GLU A 49 -3.02 40.94 22.50
CA GLU A 49 -4.11 40.80 21.52
C GLU A 49 -3.62 40.96 20.07
N LYS A 50 -2.53 41.69 19.87
CA LYS A 50 -1.88 41.91 18.57
C LYS A 50 -0.37 41.85 18.71
N PHE A 51 0.30 41.41 17.67
CA PHE A 51 1.75 41.33 17.64
C PHE A 51 2.29 41.66 16.25
N ILE A 52 3.55 42.06 16.19
CA ILE A 52 4.25 42.29 14.93
C ILE A 52 4.89 40.97 14.52
N PHE A 53 4.46 40.42 13.38
CA PHE A 53 5.05 39.21 12.82
C PHE A 53 6.41 39.52 12.16
N ILE A 54 7.19 38.50 11.81
CA ILE A 54 8.58 38.65 11.30
C ILE A 54 8.65 39.45 9.99
N ASP A 55 7.55 39.49 9.23
CA ASP A 55 7.42 40.29 8.01
C ASP A 55 7.09 41.78 8.29
N GLY A 56 7.04 42.19 9.56
CA GLY A 56 6.73 43.54 10.01
C GLY A 56 5.23 43.86 10.08
N GLN A 57 4.34 42.92 9.73
CA GLN A 57 2.90 43.17 9.74
C GLN A 57 2.30 42.99 11.15
N VAL A 58 1.44 43.93 11.54
CA VAL A 58 0.62 43.82 12.74
C VAL A 58 -0.46 42.77 12.50
N THR A 59 -0.45 41.72 13.30
CA THR A 59 -1.34 40.57 13.20
C THR A 59 -2.12 40.42 14.49
N ASP A 60 -3.43 40.18 14.39
CA ASP A 60 -4.26 39.81 15.54
C ASP A 60 -3.86 38.42 16.07
N LEU A 61 -3.83 38.27 17.38
CA LEU A 61 -3.46 37.02 18.06
C LEU A 61 -4.67 36.43 18.78
N MET A 62 -5.08 35.24 18.36
CA MET A 62 -6.10 34.47 19.06
C MET A 62 -5.44 33.53 20.10
N PRO A 63 -5.87 33.54 21.38
CA PRO A 63 -5.20 32.79 22.45
C PRO A 63 -5.16 31.27 22.28
N GLY A 64 -6.09 30.69 21.53
CA GLY A 64 -6.23 29.24 21.34
C GLY A 64 -5.40 28.67 20.20
N VAL A 65 -4.51 29.44 19.57
CA VAL A 65 -3.58 28.92 18.56
C VAL A 65 -2.63 27.88 19.18
N GLY A 66 -2.38 26.78 18.45
CA GLY A 66 -1.51 25.70 18.91
C GLY A 66 -0.69 25.11 17.77
N PHE A 67 0.56 24.73 18.06
CA PHE A 67 1.45 24.11 17.10
C PHE A 67 1.90 22.74 17.62
N PHE A 68 1.60 21.70 16.84
CA PHE A 68 1.96 20.32 17.12
C PHE A 68 2.75 19.79 15.93
N ILE A 69 3.81 19.05 16.22
CA ILE A 69 4.66 18.43 15.20
C ILE A 69 4.81 16.95 15.51
N THR A 70 4.92 16.13 14.48
CA THR A 70 5.36 14.74 14.61
C THR A 70 6.67 14.55 13.89
N MET A 71 7.48 13.60 14.37
CA MET A 71 8.71 13.19 13.73
C MET A 71 8.93 11.70 13.92
N ASN A 72 9.54 11.07 12.92
CA ASN A 72 10.02 9.71 13.00
C ASN A 72 11.56 9.75 12.92
N PRO A 73 12.27 9.75 14.06
CA PRO A 73 13.73 9.75 14.07
C PRO A 73 14.27 8.42 13.50
N GLY A 74 15.43 8.47 12.84
CA GLY A 74 16.12 7.28 12.32
C GLY A 74 15.61 6.74 10.98
N TYR A 75 14.60 7.35 10.37
CA TYR A 75 14.12 6.99 9.02
C TYR A 75 14.95 7.69 7.94
N ALA A 76 15.13 7.05 6.78
CA ALA A 76 15.90 7.62 5.67
C ALA A 76 15.28 8.94 5.16
N GLY A 77 16.12 9.94 4.85
CA GLY A 77 15.68 11.25 4.38
C GLY A 77 15.08 12.15 5.47
N ARG A 78 15.29 11.82 6.75
CA ARG A 78 14.87 12.62 7.90
C ARG A 78 16.08 13.29 8.55
N GLN A 79 15.95 14.58 8.83
CA GLN A 79 16.98 15.39 9.48
C GLN A 79 16.69 15.51 10.98
N GLU A 80 17.72 15.68 11.80
CA GLU A 80 17.48 16.10 13.18
C GLU A 80 16.98 17.55 13.23
N LEU A 81 16.08 17.84 14.17
CA LEU A 81 15.65 19.23 14.35
C LEU A 81 16.78 20.10 14.91
N PRO A 82 16.91 21.35 14.44
CA PRO A 82 17.77 22.35 15.07
C PRO A 82 17.46 22.54 16.57
N GLU A 83 18.48 22.76 17.38
CA GLU A 83 18.32 22.94 18.84
C GLU A 83 17.41 24.13 19.21
N ASN A 84 17.52 25.24 18.48
CA ASN A 84 16.66 26.41 18.68
C ASN A 84 15.17 26.10 18.44
N LEU A 85 14.86 25.12 17.58
CA LEU A 85 13.50 24.65 17.35
C LEU A 85 13.09 23.63 18.42
N LYS A 86 13.98 22.69 18.79
CA LYS A 86 13.70 21.69 19.84
C LYS A 86 13.28 22.35 21.16
N ILE A 87 13.93 23.45 21.55
CA ILE A 87 13.63 24.19 22.79
C ILE A 87 12.19 24.75 22.81
N LEU A 88 11.58 25.00 21.65
CA LEU A 88 10.20 25.51 21.55
C LEU A 88 9.14 24.44 21.78
N PHE A 89 9.49 23.16 21.68
CA PHE A 89 8.56 22.04 21.76
C PHE A 89 8.85 21.15 22.97
N ARG A 90 7.81 20.52 23.49
CA ARG A 90 7.92 19.48 24.51
C ARG A 90 7.89 18.11 23.83
N GLY A 91 8.95 17.33 24.01
CA GLY A 91 9.02 15.96 23.51
C GLY A 91 8.05 15.02 24.24
N VAL A 92 7.35 14.18 23.49
CA VAL A 92 6.51 13.08 24.01
C VAL A 92 6.85 11.82 23.22
N THR A 93 7.29 10.77 23.91
CA THR A 93 7.70 9.51 23.28
C THR A 93 6.54 8.51 23.23
N MET A 94 6.13 8.12 22.02
CA MET A 94 5.02 7.18 21.77
C MET A 94 5.56 5.80 21.34
N MET A 95 6.33 5.15 22.21
CA MET A 95 7.15 3.97 21.82
C MET A 95 6.35 2.68 21.63
N ILE A 96 5.57 2.25 22.63
CA ILE A 96 4.92 0.93 22.63
C ILE A 96 3.46 1.08 23.06
N PRO A 97 2.49 0.89 22.16
CA PRO A 97 1.09 0.84 22.50
C PRO A 97 0.71 -0.55 23.04
N ASP A 98 -0.28 -0.60 23.94
CA ASP A 98 -0.88 -1.87 24.36
C ASP A 98 -1.78 -2.42 23.25
N ARG A 99 -1.22 -3.32 22.44
CA ARG A 99 -1.92 -3.94 21.30
C ARG A 99 -3.09 -4.83 21.75
N GLN A 100 -2.98 -5.54 22.87
CA GLN A 100 -3.98 -6.51 23.29
C GLN A 100 -5.26 -5.80 23.74
N THR A 101 -5.12 -4.74 24.55
CA THR A 101 -6.27 -3.93 24.98
C THR A 101 -6.98 -3.30 23.79
N ILE A 102 -6.23 -2.78 22.81
CA ILE A 102 -6.80 -2.23 21.57
C ILE A 102 -7.57 -3.31 20.79
N MET A 103 -6.99 -4.50 20.63
CA MET A 103 -7.65 -5.62 19.93
C MET A 103 -8.97 -6.00 20.60
N LYS A 104 -8.98 -6.13 21.94
CA LYS A 104 -10.16 -6.48 22.74
C LYS A 104 -11.28 -5.47 22.54
N VAL A 105 -11.02 -4.20 22.85
CA VAL A 105 -12.02 -3.12 22.75
C VAL A 105 -12.55 -3.01 21.32
N LYS A 106 -11.68 -3.17 20.32
CA LYS A 106 -12.10 -3.07 18.92
C LYS A 106 -12.94 -4.28 18.48
N LEU A 107 -12.64 -5.50 18.93
CA LEU A 107 -13.47 -6.68 18.68
C LEU A 107 -14.87 -6.52 19.29
N ALA A 108 -14.94 -6.09 20.55
CA ALA A 108 -16.21 -5.80 21.23
C ALA A 108 -17.02 -4.76 20.43
N SER A 109 -16.37 -3.69 19.94
CA SER A 109 -17.03 -2.67 19.10
C SER A 109 -17.55 -3.18 17.75
N GLN A 110 -17.07 -4.33 17.28
CA GLN A 110 -17.55 -4.97 16.04
C GLN A 110 -18.71 -5.96 16.30
N GLY A 111 -19.07 -6.22 17.56
CA GLY A 111 -20.14 -7.13 17.94
C GLY A 111 -19.71 -8.57 18.21
N TYR A 112 -18.41 -8.82 18.41
CA TYR A 112 -17.92 -10.12 18.88
C TYR A 112 -18.24 -10.31 20.37
N SER A 113 -18.78 -11.47 20.71
CA SER A 113 -19.10 -11.88 22.09
C SER A 113 -17.90 -12.51 22.80
N LEU A 114 -17.00 -13.13 22.02
CA LEU A 114 -15.76 -13.77 22.52
C LEU A 114 -14.54 -12.85 22.43
N ASP A 115 -14.71 -11.53 22.59
CA ASP A 115 -13.66 -10.52 22.38
C ASP A 115 -12.42 -10.73 23.27
N ASP A 116 -12.60 -11.15 24.53
CA ASP A 116 -11.50 -11.40 25.47
C ASP A 116 -10.63 -12.60 25.04
N LEU A 117 -11.26 -13.69 24.59
CA LEU A 117 -10.56 -14.88 24.12
C LEU A 117 -9.86 -14.61 22.77
N LEU A 118 -10.60 -14.05 21.81
CA LEU A 118 -10.10 -13.79 20.46
C LEU A 118 -8.97 -12.76 20.44
N SER A 119 -9.02 -11.73 21.30
CA SER A 119 -7.94 -10.74 21.41
C SER A 119 -6.65 -11.35 21.95
N LYS A 120 -6.72 -12.23 22.96
CA LYS A 120 -5.55 -13.00 23.45
C LYS A 120 -4.97 -13.87 22.35
N LYS A 121 -5.82 -14.63 21.63
CA LYS A 121 -5.38 -15.47 20.53
C LYS A 121 -4.70 -14.65 19.42
N PHE A 122 -5.30 -13.53 19.04
CA PHE A 122 -4.75 -12.66 18.01
C PHE A 122 -3.40 -12.06 18.42
N PHE A 123 -3.30 -11.56 19.65
CA PHE A 123 -2.07 -11.00 20.19
C PHE A 123 -0.93 -12.04 20.18
N THR A 124 -1.19 -13.24 20.71
CA THR A 124 -0.21 -14.33 20.74
C THR A 124 0.20 -14.75 19.33
N LEU A 125 -0.75 -14.92 18.39
CA LEU A 125 -0.44 -15.28 17.02
C LEU A 125 0.50 -14.26 16.37
N TYR A 126 0.20 -12.96 16.49
CA TYR A 126 1.04 -11.92 15.87
C TYR A 126 2.41 -11.80 16.52
N LYS A 127 2.50 -11.99 17.83
CA LYS A 127 3.79 -12.08 18.53
C LYS A 127 4.62 -13.25 18.02
N LEU A 128 4.03 -14.45 17.89
CA LEU A 128 4.71 -15.62 17.34
C LEU A 128 5.10 -15.42 15.88
N CYS A 129 4.26 -14.76 15.07
CA CYS A 129 4.61 -14.42 13.69
C CYS A 129 5.82 -13.48 13.63
N GLU A 130 5.88 -12.47 14.49
CA GLU A 130 7.02 -11.56 14.57
C GLU A 130 8.30 -12.28 15.02
N GLU A 131 8.21 -13.29 15.90
CA GLU A 131 9.34 -14.02 16.47
C GLU A 131 9.85 -15.16 15.58
N GLN A 132 8.95 -15.92 14.93
CA GLN A 132 9.28 -17.18 14.26
C GLN A 132 9.34 -17.10 12.73
N LEU A 133 8.57 -16.21 12.09
CA LEU A 133 8.62 -16.09 10.63
C LEU A 133 9.91 -15.42 10.19
N SER A 134 10.28 -15.64 8.92
CA SER A 134 11.46 -15.01 8.34
C SER A 134 11.36 -13.47 8.37
N LYS A 135 12.50 -12.78 8.54
CA LYS A 135 12.56 -11.32 8.65
C LYS A 135 12.46 -10.67 7.26
N GLN A 136 11.22 -10.47 6.78
CA GLN A 136 10.95 -9.81 5.51
C GLN A 136 10.65 -8.31 5.68
N ARG A 137 11.16 -7.47 4.77
CA ARG A 137 10.91 -6.02 4.77
C ARG A 137 9.43 -5.63 4.59
N HIS A 138 8.66 -6.51 3.95
CA HIS A 138 7.25 -6.28 3.64
C HIS A 138 6.31 -6.91 4.68
N TYR A 139 6.82 -7.55 5.73
CA TYR A 139 5.98 -8.04 6.82
C TYR A 139 5.59 -6.90 7.75
N ASP A 140 4.28 -6.70 7.89
CA ASP A 140 3.70 -5.75 8.83
C ASP A 140 2.72 -6.47 9.77
N PHE A 141 3.09 -6.50 11.06
CA PHE A 141 2.26 -6.96 12.17
C PHE A 141 1.94 -5.80 13.15
N GLY A 142 2.13 -4.55 12.70
CA GLY A 142 1.88 -3.35 13.47
C GLY A 142 0.40 -2.95 13.57
N LEU A 143 0.14 -1.86 14.30
CA LEU A 143 -1.21 -1.42 14.64
C LEU A 143 -2.12 -1.15 13.43
N ARG A 144 -1.61 -0.59 12.32
CA ARG A 144 -2.44 -0.33 11.13
C ARG A 144 -2.96 -1.64 10.52
N ASN A 145 -2.10 -2.64 10.41
CA ASN A 145 -2.51 -3.96 9.94
C ASN A 145 -3.49 -4.62 10.93
N ILE A 146 -3.23 -4.56 12.23
CA ILE A 146 -4.15 -5.03 13.28
C ILE A 146 -5.55 -4.40 13.13
N LEU A 147 -5.62 -3.07 13.03
CA LEU A 147 -6.90 -2.36 12.86
C LEU A 147 -7.61 -2.74 11.55
N SER A 148 -6.85 -3.01 10.47
CA SER A 148 -7.39 -3.50 9.20
C SER A 148 -8.01 -4.88 9.34
N VAL A 149 -7.32 -5.82 10.01
CA VAL A 149 -7.84 -7.17 10.29
C VAL A 149 -9.14 -7.09 11.08
N LEU A 150 -9.17 -6.28 12.15
CA LEU A 150 -10.35 -6.14 13.02
C LEU A 150 -11.54 -5.51 12.30
N ARG A 151 -11.29 -4.55 11.40
CA ARG A 151 -12.32 -3.95 10.54
C ARG A 151 -12.93 -4.98 9.58
N THR A 152 -12.07 -5.78 8.94
CA THR A 152 -12.51 -6.86 8.04
C THR A 152 -13.27 -7.94 8.81
N ALA A 153 -12.79 -8.33 9.99
CA ALA A 153 -13.43 -9.32 10.85
C ALA A 153 -14.87 -8.91 11.19
N GLY A 154 -15.08 -7.66 11.60
CA GLY A 154 -16.43 -7.15 11.85
C GLY A 154 -17.33 -7.16 10.60
N ALA A 155 -16.77 -6.88 9.42
CA ALA A 155 -17.53 -6.97 8.17
C ALA A 155 -17.90 -8.42 7.80
N VAL A 156 -17.00 -9.37 8.05
CA VAL A 156 -17.21 -10.81 7.85
C VAL A 156 -18.29 -11.33 8.81
N LEU A 157 -18.24 -10.93 10.08
CA LEU A 157 -19.24 -11.28 11.09
C LEU A 157 -20.64 -10.81 10.67
N ARG A 158 -20.79 -9.54 10.27
CA ARG A 158 -22.09 -8.98 9.82
C ARG A 158 -22.66 -9.69 8.58
N ARG A 159 -21.82 -10.21 7.69
CA ARG A 159 -22.24 -10.96 6.49
C ARG A 159 -22.61 -12.41 6.80
N ASN A 160 -22.26 -12.93 7.96
CA ASN A 160 -22.42 -14.34 8.33
C ASN A 160 -23.12 -14.47 9.70
N PRO A 161 -24.36 -13.98 9.84
CA PRO A 161 -25.08 -14.07 11.11
C PRO A 161 -25.26 -15.55 11.53
N GLY A 162 -25.06 -15.83 12.82
CA GLY A 162 -25.25 -17.16 13.40
C GLY A 162 -24.14 -18.19 13.14
N LYS A 163 -23.08 -17.82 12.41
CA LYS A 163 -21.88 -18.67 12.31
C LYS A 163 -20.96 -18.48 13.52
N ASP A 164 -20.14 -19.49 13.78
CA ASP A 164 -19.16 -19.50 14.86
C ASP A 164 -18.15 -18.35 14.73
N GLU A 165 -18.03 -17.55 15.79
CA GLU A 165 -17.17 -16.36 15.81
C GLU A 165 -15.67 -16.71 15.65
N GLU A 166 -15.23 -17.84 16.22
CA GLU A 166 -13.83 -18.26 16.13
C GLU A 166 -13.48 -18.70 14.70
N ASP A 167 -14.36 -19.48 14.04
CA ASP A 167 -14.14 -19.92 12.66
C ASP A 167 -14.07 -18.74 11.68
N LEU A 168 -14.96 -17.75 11.84
CA LEU A 168 -14.95 -16.53 11.04
C LEU A 168 -13.68 -15.70 11.28
N PHE A 169 -13.24 -15.62 12.54
CA PHE A 169 -12.06 -14.84 12.90
C PHE A 169 -10.77 -15.51 12.40
N MET A 170 -10.63 -16.84 12.58
CA MET A 170 -9.54 -17.65 12.05
C MET A 170 -9.43 -17.50 10.53
N ARG A 171 -10.54 -17.58 9.80
CA ARG A 171 -10.58 -17.35 8.35
C ARG A 171 -10.08 -15.95 8.00
N THR A 172 -10.58 -14.92 8.69
CA THR A 172 -10.17 -13.53 8.45
C THR A 172 -8.67 -13.33 8.66
N LEU A 173 -8.12 -13.90 9.74
CA LEU A 173 -6.69 -13.86 10.02
C LEU A 173 -5.88 -14.52 8.91
N ARG A 174 -6.35 -15.67 8.40
CA ARG A 174 -5.67 -16.36 7.32
C ARG A 174 -5.66 -15.54 6.03
N ASP A 175 -6.84 -15.15 5.55
CA ASP A 175 -7.02 -14.47 4.26
C ASP A 175 -6.25 -13.13 4.23
N MET A 176 -6.22 -12.39 5.35
CA MET A 176 -5.52 -11.11 5.45
C MET A 176 -3.98 -11.23 5.49
N ASN A 177 -3.42 -12.36 5.91
CA ASN A 177 -1.96 -12.51 6.04
C ASN A 177 -1.36 -13.37 4.93
N LEU A 178 -2.09 -14.32 4.35
CA LEU A 178 -1.56 -15.25 3.36
C LEU A 178 -1.05 -14.56 2.08
N SER A 179 -1.62 -13.40 1.71
CA SER A 179 -1.22 -12.67 0.51
C SER A 179 0.20 -12.11 0.57
N LYS A 180 0.68 -11.74 1.76
CA LYS A 180 2.00 -11.13 1.96
C LYS A 180 3.11 -12.11 2.32
N LEU A 181 2.79 -13.36 2.67
CA LEU A 181 3.81 -14.34 3.10
C LEU A 181 4.64 -14.87 1.91
N VAL A 182 5.93 -15.10 2.17
CA VAL A 182 6.79 -15.88 1.27
C VAL A 182 6.45 -17.36 1.35
N PHE A 183 6.79 -18.13 0.33
CA PHE A 183 6.38 -19.53 0.19
C PHE A 183 6.74 -20.38 1.42
N ASP A 184 7.97 -20.27 1.90
CA ASP A 184 8.48 -21.07 3.03
C ASP A 184 7.78 -20.76 4.36
N ASP A 185 7.28 -19.53 4.54
CA ASP A 185 6.61 -19.09 5.77
C ASP A 185 5.11 -19.47 5.79
N ILE A 186 4.52 -19.88 4.66
CA ILE A 186 3.09 -20.21 4.57
C ILE A 186 2.76 -21.40 5.47
N GLU A 187 3.56 -22.46 5.41
CA GLU A 187 3.32 -23.68 6.20
C GLU A 187 3.50 -23.41 7.70
N LEU A 188 4.53 -22.64 8.06
CA LEU A 188 4.78 -22.23 9.44
C LEU A 188 3.61 -21.39 9.98
N PHE A 189 3.12 -20.43 9.20
CA PHE A 189 1.95 -19.63 9.59
C PHE A 189 0.68 -20.47 9.73
N ASP A 190 0.40 -21.37 8.78
CA ASP A 190 -0.77 -22.25 8.85
C ASP A 190 -0.67 -23.19 10.07
N SER A 191 0.54 -23.64 10.47
CA SER A 191 0.76 -24.40 11.71
C SER A 191 0.45 -23.58 12.95
N LEU A 192 1.03 -22.38 13.07
CA LEU A 192 0.76 -21.46 14.18
C LEU A 192 -0.73 -21.15 14.30
N LEU A 193 -1.41 -20.96 13.17
CA LEU A 193 -2.84 -20.69 13.15
C LEU A 193 -3.66 -21.89 13.63
N ARG A 194 -3.28 -23.12 13.28
CA ARG A 194 -3.94 -24.35 13.81
C ARG A 194 -3.75 -24.50 15.31
N ASP A 195 -2.57 -24.19 15.83
CA ASP A 195 -2.28 -24.26 17.28
C ASP A 195 -3.12 -23.26 18.08
N MET A 196 -3.40 -22.07 17.50
CA MET A 196 -4.25 -21.05 18.14
C MET A 196 -5.76 -21.39 18.08
N PHE A 197 -6.18 -22.21 17.12
CA PHE A 197 -7.57 -22.60 16.88
C PHE A 197 -7.70 -24.14 16.77
N PRO A 198 -7.44 -24.88 17.86
CA PRO A 198 -7.42 -26.34 17.83
C PRO A 198 -8.81 -26.92 17.49
N GLY A 199 -8.84 -27.97 16.67
CA GLY A 199 -10.07 -28.67 16.27
C GLY A 199 -10.92 -27.96 15.21
N ARG A 200 -10.51 -26.79 14.72
CA ARG A 200 -11.20 -26.06 13.65
C ARG A 200 -10.58 -26.36 12.29
N GLN A 201 -11.40 -26.44 11.25
CA GLN A 201 -10.95 -26.68 9.87
C GLN A 201 -10.86 -25.39 9.08
N PHE A 202 -9.88 -25.32 8.18
CA PHE A 202 -9.76 -24.20 7.25
C PHE A 202 -10.86 -24.25 6.18
N VAL A 203 -11.86 -23.37 6.31
CA VAL A 203 -12.85 -23.15 5.25
C VAL A 203 -12.31 -22.09 4.30
N LYS A 204 -11.89 -22.52 3.10
CA LYS A 204 -11.45 -21.58 2.05
C LYS A 204 -12.62 -20.72 1.59
N GLY A 205 -12.43 -19.41 1.54
CA GLY A 205 -13.36 -18.52 0.85
C GLY A 205 -13.43 -18.85 -0.63
N THR A 206 -14.64 -19.00 -1.16
CA THR A 206 -14.86 -19.17 -2.61
C THR A 206 -15.54 -17.93 -3.18
N HIS A 207 -15.17 -17.59 -4.40
CA HIS A 207 -15.81 -16.52 -5.18
C HIS A 207 -16.28 -17.08 -6.53
N PRO A 208 -17.35 -17.91 -6.56
CA PRO A 208 -17.70 -18.69 -7.76
C PRO A 208 -17.90 -17.86 -9.03
N GLU A 209 -18.55 -16.70 -8.90
CA GLU A 209 -18.78 -15.78 -10.04
C GLU A 209 -17.45 -15.25 -10.61
N ILE A 210 -16.52 -14.88 -9.74
CA ILE A 210 -15.22 -14.32 -10.14
C ILE A 210 -14.32 -15.43 -10.65
N GLU A 211 -14.28 -16.58 -9.98
CA GLU A 211 -13.49 -17.73 -10.40
C GLU A 211 -13.92 -18.26 -11.78
N GLY A 212 -15.23 -18.28 -12.05
CA GLY A 212 -15.77 -18.68 -13.35
C GLY A 212 -15.37 -17.74 -14.48
N GLU A 213 -15.54 -16.42 -14.31
CA GLU A 213 -15.12 -15.44 -15.32
C GLU A 213 -13.59 -15.33 -15.44
N LEU A 214 -12.87 -15.51 -14.33
CA LEU A 214 -11.41 -15.53 -14.31
C LEU A 214 -10.87 -16.66 -15.19
N ALA A 215 -11.44 -17.86 -15.11
CA ALA A 215 -11.05 -18.98 -15.95
C ALA A 215 -11.24 -18.67 -17.45
N LYS A 216 -12.37 -18.03 -17.83
CA LYS A 216 -12.64 -17.62 -19.21
C LYS A 216 -11.64 -16.58 -19.72
N VAL A 217 -11.35 -15.54 -18.91
CA VAL A 217 -10.38 -14.49 -19.28
C VAL A 217 -8.97 -15.06 -19.44
N ILE A 218 -8.57 -16.00 -18.59
CA ILE A 218 -7.28 -16.70 -18.70
C ILE A 218 -7.19 -17.44 -20.03
N GLN A 219 -8.24 -18.21 -20.38
CA GLN A 219 -8.30 -18.96 -21.63
C GLN A 219 -8.27 -18.04 -22.86
N GLU A 220 -9.06 -16.97 -22.87
CA GLU A 220 -9.11 -16.02 -23.99
C GLU A 220 -7.80 -15.26 -24.21
N LYS A 221 -7.00 -15.07 -23.16
CA LYS A 221 -5.65 -14.50 -23.25
C LYS A 221 -4.58 -15.53 -23.64
N GLY A 222 -4.95 -16.79 -23.89
CA GLY A 222 -4.00 -17.86 -24.21
C GLY A 222 -3.07 -18.23 -23.04
N LEU A 223 -3.48 -17.96 -21.79
CA LEU A 223 -2.70 -18.27 -20.60
C LEU A 223 -3.05 -19.66 -20.07
N GLN A 224 -2.08 -20.35 -19.46
CA GLN A 224 -2.35 -21.62 -18.77
C GLN A 224 -3.10 -21.37 -17.45
N GLN A 225 -4.10 -22.21 -17.18
CA GLN A 225 -4.83 -22.18 -15.92
C GLN A 225 -4.02 -22.84 -14.80
N TRP A 226 -3.00 -22.12 -14.32
CA TRP A 226 -2.10 -22.60 -13.27
C TRP A 226 -2.59 -22.23 -11.87
N THR A 227 -3.15 -23.21 -11.14
CA THR A 227 -3.85 -22.99 -9.85
C THR A 227 -3.07 -22.18 -8.81
N PRO A 228 -1.76 -22.39 -8.58
CA PRO A 228 -0.99 -21.57 -7.63
C PRO A 228 -0.97 -20.08 -7.99
N TRP A 229 -0.83 -19.77 -9.29
CA TRP A 229 -0.84 -18.39 -9.77
C TRP A 229 -2.26 -17.79 -9.76
N VAL A 230 -3.27 -18.56 -10.16
CA VAL A 230 -4.69 -18.16 -10.08
C VAL A 230 -5.09 -17.80 -8.64
N SER A 231 -4.55 -18.54 -7.66
CA SER A 231 -4.77 -18.23 -6.24
C SER A 231 -4.20 -16.86 -5.85
N LYS A 232 -3.06 -16.45 -6.42
CA LYS A 232 -2.52 -15.08 -6.23
C LYS A 232 -3.37 -14.01 -6.91
N VAL A 233 -3.96 -14.32 -8.06
CA VAL A 233 -4.93 -13.43 -8.71
C VAL A 233 -6.17 -13.22 -7.83
N LEU A 234 -6.70 -14.28 -7.21
CA LEU A 234 -7.81 -14.14 -6.25
C LEU A 234 -7.41 -13.34 -5.00
N GLN A 235 -6.21 -13.54 -4.46
CA GLN A 235 -5.70 -12.73 -3.34
C GLN A 235 -5.60 -11.23 -3.71
N LEU A 236 -5.29 -10.91 -4.98
CA LEU A 236 -5.34 -9.52 -5.46
C LEU A 236 -6.75 -8.94 -5.41
N TYR A 237 -7.77 -9.72 -5.79
CA TYR A 237 -9.16 -9.31 -5.67
C TYR A 237 -9.56 -9.04 -4.22
N GLU A 238 -9.25 -9.97 -3.31
CA GLU A 238 -9.54 -9.82 -1.88
C GLU A 238 -8.85 -8.60 -1.29
N THR A 239 -7.57 -8.40 -1.62
CA THR A 239 -6.79 -7.23 -1.19
C THR A 239 -7.41 -5.92 -1.71
N LYS A 240 -7.90 -5.91 -2.95
CA LYS A 240 -8.59 -4.77 -3.56
C LYS A 240 -9.88 -4.38 -2.84
N LEU A 241 -10.58 -5.32 -2.20
CA LEU A 241 -11.79 -5.02 -1.43
C LEU A 241 -11.48 -4.25 -0.15
N VAL A 242 -10.32 -4.50 0.46
CA VAL A 242 -9.94 -3.93 1.77
C VAL A 242 -9.09 -2.67 1.62
N ARG A 243 -8.21 -2.61 0.62
CA ARG A 243 -7.24 -1.53 0.44
C ARG A 243 -7.38 -0.86 -0.93
N HIS A 244 -7.05 0.43 -0.99
CA HIS A 244 -6.98 1.21 -2.22
C HIS A 244 -5.54 1.35 -2.75
N GLY A 245 -4.55 1.32 -1.86
CA GLY A 245 -3.13 1.14 -2.19
C GLY A 245 -2.75 -0.33 -2.19
N ILE A 246 -2.18 -0.83 -3.28
CA ILE A 246 -1.81 -2.25 -3.44
C ILE A 246 -0.38 -2.35 -3.98
N MET A 247 0.47 -3.14 -3.35
CA MET A 247 1.82 -3.44 -3.81
C MET A 247 1.88 -4.91 -4.27
N VAL A 248 2.17 -5.13 -5.54
CA VAL A 248 2.43 -6.45 -6.10
C VAL A 248 3.95 -6.62 -6.14
N VAL A 249 4.46 -7.47 -5.24
CA VAL A 249 5.87 -7.63 -4.93
C VAL A 249 6.36 -8.99 -5.41
N GLY A 250 7.52 -9.03 -6.06
CA GLY A 250 8.16 -10.30 -6.43
C GLY A 250 9.18 -10.14 -7.56
N PRO A 251 10.01 -11.15 -7.82
CA PRO A 251 11.06 -11.08 -8.84
C PRO A 251 10.52 -10.87 -10.25
N ALA A 252 11.39 -10.50 -11.18
CA ALA A 252 11.03 -10.46 -12.60
C ALA A 252 10.51 -11.83 -13.07
N MET A 253 9.65 -11.83 -14.09
CA MET A 253 9.09 -13.04 -14.72
C MET A 253 8.22 -13.95 -13.83
N CYS A 254 7.77 -13.53 -12.63
CA CYS A 254 6.82 -14.32 -11.83
C CYS A 254 5.34 -14.07 -12.16
N GLY A 255 5.04 -13.36 -13.27
CA GLY A 255 3.66 -13.14 -13.73
C GLY A 255 2.90 -12.01 -13.02
N LYS A 256 3.60 -11.04 -12.40
CA LYS A 256 2.99 -9.88 -11.72
C LYS A 256 2.12 -9.04 -12.65
N THR A 257 2.67 -8.63 -13.80
CA THR A 257 1.96 -7.81 -14.79
C THR A 257 0.67 -8.47 -15.24
N ARG A 258 0.73 -9.77 -15.54
CA ARG A 258 -0.43 -10.55 -15.98
C ARG A 258 -1.47 -10.73 -14.86
N CYS A 259 -1.04 -10.71 -13.59
CA CYS A 259 -1.93 -10.88 -12.45
C CYS A 259 -2.99 -9.76 -12.38
N TYR A 260 -2.57 -8.50 -12.42
CA TYR A 260 -3.52 -7.39 -12.40
C TYR A 260 -4.20 -7.13 -13.75
N GLU A 261 -3.58 -7.48 -14.89
CA GLU A 261 -4.25 -7.43 -16.21
C GLU A 261 -5.43 -8.40 -16.31
N VAL A 262 -5.21 -9.66 -15.94
CA VAL A 262 -6.28 -10.66 -15.89
C VAL A 262 -7.36 -10.20 -14.91
N MET A 263 -6.98 -9.72 -13.72
CA MET A 263 -7.95 -9.23 -12.74
C MET A 263 -8.78 -8.05 -13.24
N THR A 264 -8.18 -7.03 -13.87
CA THR A 264 -8.96 -5.88 -14.38
C THR A 264 -9.91 -6.29 -15.50
N ASP A 265 -9.52 -7.25 -16.34
CA ASP A 265 -10.36 -7.72 -17.44
C ASP A 265 -11.52 -8.57 -16.92
N THR A 266 -11.26 -9.46 -15.96
CA THR A 266 -12.31 -10.21 -15.24
C THR A 266 -13.31 -9.27 -14.58
N LEU A 267 -12.83 -8.26 -13.85
CA LEU A 267 -13.72 -7.30 -13.18
C LEU A 267 -14.51 -6.42 -14.16
N SER A 268 -13.96 -6.15 -15.35
CA SER A 268 -14.66 -5.40 -16.40
C SER A 268 -15.84 -6.15 -17.00
N ARG A 269 -15.83 -7.49 -16.95
CA ARG A 269 -16.95 -8.33 -17.41
C ARG A 269 -18.07 -8.42 -16.38
N ILE A 270 -17.69 -8.52 -15.10
CA ILE A 270 -18.63 -8.71 -14.00
C ILE A 270 -19.29 -7.39 -13.60
N SER A 271 -18.55 -6.29 -13.66
CA SER A 271 -18.96 -5.02 -13.07
C SER A 271 -18.80 -3.85 -14.04
N VAL A 272 -18.27 -2.73 -13.56
CA VAL A 272 -18.00 -1.53 -14.36
C VAL A 272 -16.69 -1.73 -15.14
N PRO A 273 -16.56 -1.20 -16.37
CA PRO A 273 -15.30 -1.25 -17.10
C PRO A 273 -14.12 -0.75 -16.26
N HIS A 274 -13.02 -1.52 -16.22
CA HIS A 274 -11.78 -1.15 -15.57
C HIS A 274 -10.78 -0.64 -16.62
N ARG A 275 -10.05 0.41 -16.28
CA ARG A 275 -8.97 0.95 -17.12
C ARG A 275 -7.71 1.09 -16.30
N GLN A 276 -6.59 0.69 -16.89
CA GLN A 276 -5.27 0.89 -16.33
C GLN A 276 -4.64 2.17 -16.90
N LEU A 277 -3.99 2.96 -16.05
CA LEU A 277 -3.10 4.05 -16.41
C LEU A 277 -1.73 3.69 -15.85
N ARG A 278 -0.69 3.66 -16.68
CA ARG A 278 0.65 3.21 -16.27
C ARG A 278 1.65 4.33 -16.32
N MET A 279 2.60 4.32 -15.39
CA MET A 279 3.78 5.15 -15.44
C MET A 279 4.96 4.48 -14.72
N ASN A 280 6.18 4.83 -15.11
CA ASN A 280 7.38 4.44 -14.38
C ASN A 280 7.85 5.61 -13.51
N PRO A 281 7.78 5.51 -12.17
CA PRO A 281 8.13 6.61 -11.28
C PRO A 281 9.62 6.98 -11.33
N LYS A 282 10.50 6.05 -11.74
CA LYS A 282 11.95 6.26 -11.82
C LYS A 282 12.44 6.77 -13.17
N ALA A 283 11.59 6.75 -14.19
CA ALA A 283 11.90 7.33 -15.50
C ALA A 283 11.89 8.88 -15.47
N ILE A 284 11.35 9.48 -14.39
CA ILE A 284 11.20 10.91 -14.22
C ILE A 284 11.64 11.35 -12.82
N THR A 285 11.90 12.64 -12.65
CA THR A 285 12.23 13.21 -11.33
C THR A 285 10.98 13.44 -10.49
N ALA A 286 11.11 13.48 -9.15
CA ALA A 286 9.97 13.75 -8.26
C ALA A 286 9.23 15.08 -8.57
N PRO A 287 9.91 16.19 -8.90
CA PRO A 287 9.23 17.42 -9.35
C PRO A 287 8.47 17.24 -10.67
N GLN A 288 8.97 16.46 -11.63
CA GLN A 288 8.23 16.14 -12.86
C GLN A 288 7.05 15.20 -12.61
N MET A 289 7.13 14.37 -11.57
CA MET A 289 6.07 13.44 -11.19
C MET A 289 4.88 14.16 -10.56
N PHE A 290 5.12 15.03 -9.58
CA PHE A 290 4.05 15.68 -8.80
C PHE A 290 3.70 17.09 -9.27
N GLY A 291 4.64 17.77 -9.95
CA GLY A 291 4.51 19.15 -10.38
C GLY A 291 5.51 20.06 -9.67
N ARG A 292 5.80 21.20 -10.30
CA ARG A 292 6.75 22.19 -9.79
C ARG A 292 6.30 23.61 -10.11
N ILE A 293 6.73 24.55 -9.30
CA ILE A 293 6.64 25.98 -9.61
C ILE A 293 7.88 26.32 -10.44
N ASP A 294 7.68 26.96 -11.59
CA ASP A 294 8.79 27.42 -12.43
C ASP A 294 9.42 28.70 -11.88
N VAL A 295 10.56 29.11 -12.43
CA VAL A 295 11.26 30.35 -12.05
C VAL A 295 10.37 31.59 -12.19
N SER A 296 9.43 31.57 -13.13
CA SER A 296 8.42 32.63 -13.33
C SER A 296 7.33 32.67 -12.24
N GLY A 297 7.27 31.67 -11.35
CA GLY A 297 6.22 31.53 -10.34
C GLY A 297 4.99 30.74 -10.80
N ASP A 298 4.97 30.28 -12.05
CA ASP A 298 3.84 29.52 -12.62
C ASP A 298 3.88 28.03 -12.27
N TRP A 299 2.72 27.47 -11.95
CA TRP A 299 2.57 26.05 -11.64
C TRP A 299 2.58 25.19 -12.90
N HIS A 300 3.45 24.19 -12.92
CA HIS A 300 3.47 23.15 -13.93
C HIS A 300 3.04 21.81 -13.30
N ASP A 301 1.96 21.24 -13.81
CA ASP A 301 1.44 19.96 -13.31
C ASP A 301 2.38 18.81 -13.67
N GLY A 302 2.50 17.85 -12.76
CA GLY A 302 3.32 16.66 -12.96
C GLY A 302 2.56 15.54 -13.68
N VAL A 303 3.31 14.52 -14.09
CA VAL A 303 2.73 13.35 -14.79
C VAL A 303 1.72 12.62 -13.90
N PHE A 304 2.07 12.34 -12.64
CA PHE A 304 1.19 11.62 -11.72
C PHE A 304 -0.03 12.47 -11.35
N SER A 305 0.14 13.78 -11.10
CA SER A 305 -0.98 14.69 -10.80
C SER A 305 -1.96 14.81 -11.96
N SER A 306 -1.46 14.88 -13.20
CA SER A 306 -2.30 14.89 -14.41
C SER A 306 -3.06 13.57 -14.61
N LEU A 307 -2.39 12.42 -14.39
CA LEU A 307 -3.05 11.10 -14.40
C LEU A 307 -4.11 10.99 -13.31
N TRP A 308 -3.82 11.52 -12.11
CA TRP A 308 -4.75 11.54 -10.97
C TRP A 308 -6.01 12.36 -11.28
N ARG A 309 -5.86 13.58 -11.79
CA ARG A 309 -6.99 14.42 -12.22
C ARG A 309 -7.80 13.75 -13.31
N THR A 310 -7.13 13.13 -14.28
CA THR A 310 -7.79 12.36 -15.35
C THR A 310 -8.58 11.18 -14.80
N ALA A 311 -8.05 10.49 -13.79
CA ALA A 311 -8.73 9.39 -13.14
C ALA A 311 -9.97 9.87 -12.38
N VAL A 312 -9.85 10.92 -11.56
CA VAL A 312 -10.98 11.52 -10.83
C VAL A 312 -12.08 11.99 -11.78
N ARG A 313 -11.73 12.65 -12.90
CA ARG A 313 -12.71 13.09 -13.91
C ARG A 313 -13.47 11.93 -14.55
N ASN A 314 -12.83 10.79 -14.73
CA ASN A 314 -13.43 9.61 -15.37
C ASN A 314 -14.06 8.62 -14.37
N ALA A 315 -13.96 8.88 -13.07
CA ALA A 315 -14.39 8.00 -11.99
C ALA A 315 -15.86 7.58 -12.05
N LYS A 316 -16.73 8.40 -12.64
CA LYS A 316 -18.17 8.11 -12.81
C LYS A 316 -18.48 7.09 -13.92
N LYS A 317 -17.55 6.92 -14.88
CA LYS A 317 -17.77 6.09 -16.08
C LYS A 317 -17.06 4.73 -16.02
N ARG A 318 -15.93 4.67 -15.30
CA ARG A 318 -15.05 3.50 -15.27
C ARG A 318 -14.25 3.44 -13.97
N ASN A 319 -13.89 2.24 -13.55
CA ASN A 319 -12.92 2.04 -12.47
C ASN A 319 -11.51 2.25 -13.01
N ILE A 320 -10.63 2.93 -12.26
CA ILE A 320 -9.31 3.32 -12.77
C ILE A 320 -8.21 2.87 -11.83
N TRP A 321 -7.31 2.05 -12.35
CA TRP A 321 -6.13 1.58 -11.64
C TRP A 321 -4.92 2.35 -12.17
N ILE A 322 -4.31 3.17 -11.31
CA ILE A 322 -3.05 3.84 -11.62
C ILE A 322 -1.94 2.90 -11.18
N ILE A 323 -1.12 2.44 -12.11
CA ILE A 323 -0.04 1.48 -11.89
C ILE A 323 1.28 2.22 -12.02
N CYS A 324 2.01 2.26 -10.92
CA CYS A 324 3.40 2.69 -10.86
C CYS A 324 4.29 1.46 -11.02
N ASP A 325 4.84 1.28 -12.21
CA ASP A 325 5.72 0.16 -12.56
C ASP A 325 7.18 0.60 -12.48
N GLY A 326 7.84 0.20 -11.40
CA GLY A 326 9.23 0.57 -11.13
C GLY A 326 9.57 0.53 -9.65
N PRO A 327 10.86 0.58 -9.29
CA PRO A 327 11.28 0.39 -7.91
C PRO A 327 10.83 1.55 -7.03
N VAL A 328 10.45 1.20 -5.80
CA VAL A 328 10.01 2.15 -4.77
C VAL A 328 11.20 2.63 -3.95
N ASP A 329 11.21 3.92 -3.65
CA ASP A 329 12.11 4.54 -2.68
C ASP A 329 11.35 5.58 -1.84
N ALA A 330 11.87 5.85 -0.65
CA ALA A 330 11.27 6.75 0.32
C ALA A 330 11.04 8.20 -0.17
N ILE A 331 11.78 8.68 -1.18
CA ILE A 331 11.72 10.10 -1.58
C ILE A 331 10.39 10.41 -2.25
N TRP A 332 9.99 9.61 -3.26
CA TRP A 332 8.74 9.88 -3.99
C TRP A 332 7.53 9.18 -3.38
N ILE A 333 7.68 7.97 -2.83
CA ILE A 333 6.52 7.19 -2.36
C ILE A 333 5.90 7.80 -1.11
N GLU A 334 6.70 8.43 -0.24
CA GLU A 334 6.17 9.06 0.96
C GLU A 334 5.30 10.27 0.65
N ASN A 335 5.46 10.92 -0.52
CA ASN A 335 4.54 11.97 -0.97
C ASN A 335 3.14 11.44 -1.27
N LEU A 336 2.98 10.12 -1.41
CA LEU A 336 1.70 9.44 -1.56
C LEU A 336 1.15 8.91 -0.24
N ASN A 337 1.80 9.16 0.90
CA ASN A 337 1.34 8.64 2.20
C ASN A 337 -0.09 9.10 2.55
N THR A 338 -0.45 10.36 2.24
CA THR A 338 -1.80 10.90 2.43
C THR A 338 -2.82 10.34 1.43
N VAL A 339 -2.34 9.82 0.30
CA VAL A 339 -3.18 9.09 -0.65
C VAL A 339 -3.42 7.67 -0.17
N LEU A 340 -2.39 7.01 0.39
CA LEU A 340 -2.42 5.60 0.79
C LEU A 340 -3.06 5.38 2.16
N ASP A 341 -3.21 6.41 2.98
CA ASP A 341 -3.94 6.33 4.25
C ASP A 341 -5.47 6.46 4.08
N ASP A 342 -6.20 6.47 5.21
CA ASP A 342 -7.66 6.55 5.21
C ASP A 342 -8.19 7.93 4.74
N ASN A 343 -7.34 8.97 4.63
CA ASN A 343 -7.74 10.29 4.09
C ASN A 343 -7.99 10.24 2.58
N LYS A 344 -7.25 9.36 1.87
CA LYS A 344 -7.30 9.22 0.40
C LYS A 344 -7.18 10.55 -0.34
N LEU A 345 -6.25 11.41 0.08
CA LEU A 345 -6.12 12.77 -0.43
C LEU A 345 -4.74 13.00 -1.05
N LEU A 346 -4.70 13.42 -2.32
CA LEU A 346 -3.47 13.89 -2.96
C LEU A 346 -3.27 15.37 -2.63
N THR A 347 -2.15 15.70 -1.99
CA THR A 347 -1.78 17.09 -1.67
C THR A 347 -0.57 17.49 -2.50
N LEU A 348 -0.71 18.55 -3.31
CA LEU A 348 0.35 19.07 -4.17
C LEU A 348 1.01 20.31 -3.54
N ALA A 349 2.22 20.65 -3.99
CA ALA A 349 2.99 21.76 -3.45
C ALA A 349 2.34 23.14 -3.67
N ASN A 350 1.54 23.30 -4.73
CA ASN A 350 0.72 24.50 -4.95
C ASN A 350 -0.45 24.65 -3.96
N GLY A 351 -0.67 23.66 -3.09
CA GLY A 351 -1.76 23.63 -2.11
C GLY A 351 -3.02 22.92 -2.61
N ASP A 352 -3.05 22.42 -3.84
CA ASP A 352 -4.19 21.65 -4.35
C ASP A 352 -4.38 20.37 -3.55
N ARG A 353 -5.66 20.11 -3.23
CA ARG A 353 -6.11 18.95 -2.46
C ARG A 353 -7.13 18.19 -3.30
N ILE A 354 -6.73 17.05 -3.84
CA ILE A 354 -7.54 16.27 -4.79
C ILE A 354 -7.93 14.94 -4.16
N GLN A 355 -9.21 14.82 -3.79
CA GLN A 355 -9.77 13.62 -3.16
C GLN A 355 -9.82 12.45 -4.13
N MET A 356 -9.38 11.27 -3.68
CA MET A 356 -9.53 10.01 -4.41
C MET A 356 -11.00 9.58 -4.42
N THR A 357 -11.48 9.08 -5.56
CA THR A 357 -12.79 8.43 -5.63
C THR A 357 -12.70 6.94 -5.29
N ASP A 358 -13.78 6.34 -4.80
CA ASP A 358 -13.79 4.92 -4.41
C ASP A 358 -13.60 3.95 -5.60
N THR A 359 -13.80 4.43 -6.82
CA THR A 359 -13.58 3.68 -8.07
C THR A 359 -12.11 3.64 -8.50
N MET A 360 -11.23 4.40 -7.83
CA MET A 360 -9.81 4.42 -8.12
C MET A 360 -9.04 3.39 -7.29
N LYS A 361 -7.90 2.94 -7.82
CA LYS A 361 -6.89 2.15 -7.11
C LYS A 361 -5.50 2.64 -7.47
N CYS A 362 -4.59 2.61 -6.51
CA CYS A 362 -3.17 2.92 -6.70
C CYS A 362 -2.37 1.64 -6.51
N CYS A 363 -1.75 1.16 -7.58
CA CYS A 363 -1.05 -0.10 -7.64
C CYS A 363 0.43 0.14 -7.88
N PHE A 364 1.29 -0.61 -7.20
CA PHE A 364 2.75 -0.56 -7.37
C PHE A 364 3.23 -1.93 -7.77
N GLU A 365 3.84 -2.05 -8.95
CA GLU A 365 4.57 -3.25 -9.34
C GLU A 365 6.04 -3.06 -8.96
N VAL A 366 6.54 -3.88 -8.03
CA VAL A 366 7.89 -3.77 -7.50
C VAL A 366 8.56 -5.12 -7.39
N GLU A 367 9.89 -5.12 -7.47
CA GLU A 367 10.68 -6.32 -7.21
C GLU A 367 10.77 -6.63 -5.71
N ASN A 368 11.14 -5.61 -4.92
CA ASN A 368 11.29 -5.69 -3.48
C ASN A 368 10.97 -4.33 -2.83
N LEU A 369 10.86 -4.32 -1.51
CA LEU A 369 10.57 -3.13 -0.68
C LEU A 369 11.76 -2.72 0.18
N ALA A 370 13.00 -3.02 -0.22
CA ALA A 370 14.18 -2.75 0.61
C ALA A 370 14.38 -1.26 0.91
N ASN A 371 14.00 -0.38 -0.03
CA ASN A 371 14.14 1.07 0.07
C ASN A 371 12.84 1.79 0.43
N ALA A 372 11.77 1.04 0.72
CA ALA A 372 10.51 1.60 1.20
C ALA A 372 10.55 1.77 2.72
N SER A 373 9.96 2.85 3.24
CA SER A 373 9.84 2.99 4.69
C SER A 373 8.74 2.08 5.25
N PRO A 374 8.89 1.54 6.47
CA PRO A 374 7.83 0.76 7.13
C PRO A 374 6.48 1.49 7.20
N ALA A 375 6.51 2.82 7.29
CA ALA A 375 5.32 3.66 7.27
C ALA A 375 4.53 3.51 5.96
N THR A 376 5.20 3.52 4.82
CA THR A 376 4.58 3.28 3.50
C THR A 376 4.07 1.85 3.38
N VAL A 377 4.87 0.85 3.76
CA VAL A 377 4.51 -0.57 3.70
C VAL A 377 3.21 -0.84 4.45
N SER A 378 3.05 -0.29 5.67
CA SER A 378 1.86 -0.47 6.50
C SER A 378 0.57 0.20 5.99
N ARG A 379 0.68 1.09 4.98
CA ARG A 379 -0.45 1.80 4.38
C ARG A 379 -1.00 1.08 3.13
N ALA A 380 -0.27 0.13 2.55
CA ALA A 380 -0.68 -0.61 1.37
C ALA A 380 -1.01 -2.07 1.69
N GLY A 381 -1.90 -2.67 0.88
CA GLY A 381 -2.06 -4.13 0.83
C GLY A 381 -0.93 -4.75 0.04
N ILE A 382 -0.36 -5.86 0.51
CA ILE A 382 0.82 -6.48 -0.10
C ILE A 382 0.44 -7.84 -0.65
N ILE A 383 0.80 -8.08 -1.91
CA ILE A 383 0.65 -9.37 -2.55
C ILE A 383 2.04 -9.79 -3.01
N TYR A 384 2.59 -10.78 -2.32
CA TYR A 384 3.88 -11.36 -2.66
C TYR A 384 3.69 -12.53 -3.62
N ILE A 385 4.35 -12.47 -4.78
CA ILE A 385 4.38 -13.52 -5.79
C ILE A 385 5.82 -14.04 -5.90
N SER A 386 6.10 -15.17 -5.24
CA SER A 386 7.38 -15.86 -5.36
C SER A 386 7.59 -16.43 -6.77
N ASP A 387 8.85 -16.50 -7.18
CA ASP A 387 9.36 -17.22 -8.35
C ASP A 387 8.93 -18.69 -8.43
N VAL A 388 8.81 -19.37 -7.29
CA VAL A 388 8.40 -20.79 -7.23
C VAL A 388 6.94 -20.99 -7.63
N ILE A 389 6.09 -19.95 -7.51
CA ILE A 389 4.65 -20.07 -7.74
C ILE A 389 4.33 -20.40 -9.20
N LEU A 390 4.97 -19.72 -10.15
CA LEU A 390 4.71 -19.94 -11.58
C LEU A 390 5.47 -21.18 -12.08
N GLY A 391 6.74 -21.32 -11.72
CA GLY A 391 7.60 -22.40 -12.23
C GLY A 391 7.78 -22.39 -13.75
N TRP A 392 8.45 -23.42 -14.29
CA TRP A 392 8.73 -23.52 -15.73
C TRP A 392 7.64 -24.23 -16.55
N LYS A 393 6.82 -25.09 -15.90
CA LYS A 393 5.81 -25.92 -16.57
C LYS A 393 4.77 -25.12 -17.36
N PRO A 394 4.06 -24.13 -16.78
CA PRO A 394 3.05 -23.39 -17.54
C PRO A 394 3.66 -22.59 -18.71
N MET A 395 4.91 -22.16 -18.59
CA MET A 395 5.63 -21.49 -19.68
C MET A 395 5.95 -22.45 -20.83
N LEU A 396 6.35 -23.68 -20.52
CA LEU A 396 6.58 -24.71 -21.52
C LEU A 396 5.27 -25.14 -22.20
N GLU A 397 4.21 -25.37 -21.43
CA GLU A 397 2.89 -25.72 -21.95
C GLU A 397 2.36 -24.64 -22.88
N SER A 398 2.39 -23.36 -22.48
CA SER A 398 2.04 -22.25 -23.37
C SER A 398 2.87 -22.25 -24.66
N LYS A 399 4.18 -22.53 -24.58
CA LYS A 399 5.04 -22.60 -25.77
C LYS A 399 4.71 -23.79 -26.67
N LEU A 400 4.33 -24.94 -26.12
CA LEU A 400 3.91 -26.12 -26.89
C LEU A 400 2.55 -25.93 -27.56
N HIS A 401 1.66 -25.16 -26.92
CA HIS A 401 0.35 -24.80 -27.47
C HIS A 401 0.39 -23.63 -28.45
N ALA A 402 1.50 -22.88 -28.52
CA ALA A 402 1.65 -21.77 -29.44
C ALA A 402 1.63 -22.26 -30.88
N THR A 403 0.72 -21.71 -31.70
CA THR A 403 0.66 -22.06 -33.11
C THR A 403 1.83 -21.45 -33.87
N THR A 404 2.37 -22.22 -34.81
CA THR A 404 3.51 -21.81 -35.64
C THR A 404 3.00 -21.57 -37.06
N SER A 405 3.42 -20.48 -37.69
CA SER A 405 3.24 -20.25 -39.12
C SER A 405 3.88 -21.38 -39.94
N ALA A 406 3.47 -21.55 -41.20
CA ALA A 406 4.05 -22.50 -42.15
C ALA A 406 5.58 -22.36 -42.29
N ASP A 407 6.13 -21.17 -42.02
CA ASP A 407 7.57 -20.86 -42.06
C ASP A 407 8.31 -21.12 -40.72
N GLY A 408 7.66 -21.75 -39.72
CA GLY A 408 8.28 -22.01 -38.42
C GLY A 408 8.31 -20.80 -37.47
N VAL A 409 7.70 -19.68 -37.85
CA VAL A 409 7.59 -18.46 -37.02
C VAL A 409 6.38 -18.56 -36.10
N ILE A 410 6.59 -18.48 -34.79
CA ILE A 410 5.50 -18.47 -33.80
C ILE A 410 4.62 -17.23 -34.03
N LEU A 411 3.31 -17.42 -34.16
CA LEU A 411 2.38 -16.32 -34.44
C LEU A 411 2.27 -15.36 -33.22
N PRO A 412 2.26 -14.03 -33.42
CA PRO A 412 2.32 -13.03 -32.33
C PRO A 412 1.15 -13.07 -31.33
N SER A 413 0.04 -13.73 -31.68
CA SER A 413 -1.14 -13.87 -30.82
C SER A 413 -0.93 -14.81 -29.64
N ASP A 414 0.05 -15.72 -29.72
CA ASP A 414 0.15 -16.87 -28.81
C ASP A 414 1.40 -16.85 -27.90
N VAL A 415 2.33 -15.90 -28.08
CA VAL A 415 3.52 -15.75 -27.21
C VAL A 415 3.67 -14.33 -26.73
N VAL A 416 3.30 -14.12 -25.48
CA VAL A 416 3.38 -12.82 -24.82
C VAL A 416 4.79 -12.50 -24.30
N MET A 417 5.63 -13.48 -24.00
CA MET A 417 7.04 -13.23 -23.70
C MET A 417 7.89 -14.42 -24.13
N THR A 418 8.95 -14.12 -24.88
CA THR A 418 9.94 -15.10 -25.30
C THR A 418 10.68 -15.65 -24.08
N CYS A 419 10.55 -16.95 -23.84
CA CYS A 419 11.52 -17.67 -23.00
C CYS A 419 12.90 -17.47 -23.61
N ASN A 420 13.90 -17.10 -22.80
CA ASN A 420 15.28 -16.94 -23.28
C ASN A 420 15.67 -18.19 -24.12
N PRO A 421 16.12 -18.05 -25.38
CA PRO A 421 16.43 -19.17 -26.26
C PRO A 421 17.35 -20.20 -25.61
N LEU A 422 18.33 -19.73 -24.83
CA LEU A 422 19.29 -20.56 -24.11
C LEU A 422 18.64 -21.39 -22.99
N LEU A 423 17.63 -20.84 -22.32
CA LEU A 423 16.89 -21.54 -21.26
C LEU A 423 15.94 -22.59 -21.88
N ALA A 424 15.29 -22.23 -22.99
CA ALA A 424 14.43 -23.14 -23.73
C ALA A 424 15.23 -24.34 -24.30
N GLU A 425 16.41 -24.11 -24.87
CA GLU A 425 17.29 -25.18 -25.35
C GLU A 425 17.76 -26.09 -24.22
N LYS A 426 18.17 -25.54 -23.07
CA LYS A 426 18.58 -26.35 -21.91
C LYS A 426 17.44 -27.22 -21.37
N LEU A 427 16.21 -26.69 -21.33
CA LEU A 427 15.02 -27.43 -20.87
C LEU A 427 14.60 -28.51 -21.87
N LEU A 428 14.63 -28.21 -23.18
CA LEU A 428 14.35 -29.19 -24.23
C LEU A 428 15.41 -30.29 -24.28
N ALA A 429 16.69 -29.95 -24.14
CA ALA A 429 17.78 -30.93 -24.10
C ALA A 429 17.67 -31.88 -22.89
N SER A 430 17.22 -31.37 -21.74
CA SER A 430 17.01 -32.20 -20.55
C SER A 430 15.76 -33.09 -20.66
N LEU A 431 14.71 -32.65 -21.35
CA LEU A 431 13.54 -33.48 -21.69
C LEU A 431 13.85 -34.58 -22.71
N CYS A 432 14.65 -34.30 -23.74
CA CYS A 432 15.12 -35.32 -24.68
C CYS A 432 15.97 -36.40 -23.98
N ARG A 433 16.80 -36.02 -23.00
CA ARG A 433 17.56 -36.98 -22.18
C ARG A 433 16.69 -37.83 -21.26
N LEU A 434 15.57 -37.29 -20.78
CA LEU A 434 14.60 -38.04 -19.96
C LEU A 434 13.76 -39.01 -20.81
N ARG A 435 13.42 -38.64 -22.05
CA ARG A 435 12.77 -39.54 -23.02
C ARG A 435 13.68 -40.67 -23.52
N ALA A 436 15.00 -40.44 -23.59
CA ALA A 436 15.97 -41.47 -23.96
C ALA A 436 16.34 -42.44 -22.81
N ARG A 437 15.85 -42.18 -21.60
CA ARG A 437 16.07 -43.02 -20.39
C ARG A 437 14.83 -43.80 -19.94
N ARG A 438 13.72 -43.70 -20.68
CA ARG A 438 12.57 -44.61 -20.63
C ARG A 438 12.55 -45.39 -21.93
#